data_AF-A0A2G6HAX3-F1
#
_entry.id   AF-A0A2G6HAX3-F1
#
_cell.length_a   1.000
_cell.length_b   1.000
_cell.length_c   1.000
_cell.angle_alpha   90.00
_cell.angle_beta   90.00
_cell.angle_gamma   90.00
#
_symmetry.space_group_name_H-M   'P 1'
#
loop_
_entity.id
_entity.type
_entity.pdbx_description
1 polymer ?
#
loop_
_entity_poly.entity_id
_entity_poly.type
_entity_poly.pdbx_seq_one_letter_code
_entity_poly.pdbx_strand_id
1 'polypeptide(L)'
;MATTRGLLLVRADPDLAAAWAASGLVAVYVAALGDGWTAIMPSDARAVTAAPYDDPVAVLLGRQVPRRLTGAIGVAQVGPRVVLSVVPHVLRPRRGWLVWEPGQGMVRVRHLAPATAGQLAATAGRREAGPAVSRLLHEARGTPVTVLQEVFGALGLPGHDLAVGDREPSAMPGARLVRPRRQGVEVFDRLAQEDQRWRSEFERS
;
A
#
# COMPACT_ATOMS: atom_id res chain seq x y z
N MET A 1 -6.25 15.15 -13.26
CA MET A 1 -5.39 14.47 -12.27
C MET A 1 -5.76 13.01 -12.28
N ALA A 2 -4.81 12.12 -12.55
CA ALA A 2 -5.06 10.68 -12.40
C ALA A 2 -5.23 10.36 -10.92
N THR A 3 -6.37 9.80 -10.52
CA THR A 3 -6.59 9.35 -9.14
C THR A 3 -5.58 8.24 -8.84
N THR A 4 -4.62 8.50 -7.96
CA THR A 4 -3.75 7.45 -7.41
C THR A 4 -4.64 6.45 -6.69
N ARG A 5 -4.69 5.22 -7.19
CA ARG A 5 -5.43 4.11 -6.57
C ARG A 5 -4.47 3.29 -5.75
N GLY A 6 -4.94 2.83 -4.59
CA GLY A 6 -4.12 2.08 -3.65
C GLY A 6 -4.91 1.02 -2.91
N LEU A 7 -4.28 -0.13 -2.75
CA LEU A 7 -4.78 -1.27 -1.97
C LEU A 7 -3.69 -1.70 -1.00
N LEU A 8 -4.05 -1.87 0.27
CA LEU A 8 -3.21 -2.56 1.25
C LEU A 8 -3.92 -3.85 1.67
N LEU A 9 -3.33 -4.98 1.31
CA LEU A 9 -3.70 -6.29 1.80
C LEU A 9 -2.95 -6.59 3.09
N VAL A 10 -3.65 -7.04 4.13
CA VAL A 10 -3.06 -7.53 5.38
C VAL A 10 -3.61 -8.92 5.71
N ARG A 11 -2.76 -9.81 6.21
CA ARG A 11 -3.20 -11.09 6.79
C ARG A 11 -3.66 -10.89 8.23
N ALA A 12 -4.87 -10.38 8.40
CA ALA A 12 -5.44 -10.11 9.71
C ALA A 12 -6.96 -10.02 9.67
N ASP A 13 -7.56 -10.13 10.85
CA ASP A 13 -8.97 -9.91 11.07
C ASP A 13 -9.41 -8.46 10.68
N PRO A 14 -10.57 -8.28 10.05
CA PRO A 14 -11.07 -6.96 9.62
C PRO A 14 -11.27 -5.94 10.75
N ASP A 15 -11.62 -6.37 11.97
CA ASP A 15 -11.76 -5.47 13.12
C ASP A 15 -10.40 -4.98 13.61
N LEU A 16 -9.39 -5.85 13.59
CA LEU A 16 -8.02 -5.45 13.93
C LEU A 16 -7.45 -4.47 12.89
N ALA A 17 -7.71 -4.73 11.61
CA ALA A 17 -7.36 -3.84 10.52
C ALA A 17 -8.06 -2.48 10.63
N ALA A 18 -9.36 -2.46 10.95
CA ALA A 18 -10.12 -1.24 11.15
C ALA A 18 -9.66 -0.44 12.37
N ALA A 19 -9.37 -1.10 13.50
CA ALA A 19 -8.83 -0.44 14.68
C ALA A 19 -7.48 0.24 14.39
N TRP A 20 -6.62 -0.40 13.58
CA TRP A 20 -5.41 0.23 13.08
C TRP A 20 -5.72 1.38 12.12
N ALA A 21 -6.61 1.20 11.15
CA ALA A 21 -7.00 2.24 10.20
C ALA A 21 -7.53 3.51 10.88
N ALA A 22 -8.35 3.36 11.93
CA ALA A 22 -8.94 4.46 12.68
C ALA A 22 -7.90 5.36 13.40
N SER A 23 -6.69 4.87 13.66
CA SER A 23 -5.58 5.66 14.19
C SER A 23 -4.66 6.23 13.11
N GLY A 24 -5.06 6.15 11.84
CA GLY A 24 -4.39 6.78 10.70
C GLY A 24 -4.84 8.21 10.45
N LEU A 25 -4.54 8.71 9.25
CA LEU A 25 -4.85 10.08 8.81
C LEU A 25 -5.86 10.12 7.65
N VAL A 26 -6.18 8.96 7.10
CA VAL A 26 -6.95 8.80 5.86
C VAL A 26 -8.17 7.97 6.17
N ALA A 27 -9.33 8.40 5.68
CA ALA A 27 -10.53 7.58 5.71
C ALA A 27 -10.37 6.44 4.70
N VAL A 28 -10.69 5.22 5.13
CA VAL A 28 -10.46 4.01 4.33
C VAL A 28 -11.67 3.08 4.41
N TYR A 29 -11.91 2.33 3.34
CA TYR A 29 -12.73 1.13 3.38
C TYR A 29 -11.89 -0.05 3.87
N VAL A 30 -12.47 -0.84 4.77
CA VAL A 30 -11.93 -2.12 5.23
C VAL A 30 -12.92 -3.22 4.87
N ALA A 31 -12.45 -4.25 4.18
CA ALA A 31 -13.28 -5.38 3.76
C ALA A 31 -12.52 -6.70 3.91
N ALA A 32 -13.21 -7.73 4.42
CA ALA A 32 -12.69 -9.08 4.42
C ALA A 32 -12.59 -9.60 2.98
N LEU A 33 -11.50 -10.30 2.69
CA LEU A 33 -11.31 -11.07 1.47
C LEU A 33 -11.14 -12.56 1.83
N GLY A 34 -11.13 -13.41 0.80
CA GLY A 34 -10.84 -14.84 0.99
C GLY A 34 -9.45 -15.10 1.58
N ASP A 35 -9.26 -16.31 2.10
CA ASP A 35 -7.95 -16.84 2.53
C ASP A 35 -7.24 -16.04 3.63
N GLY A 36 -8.02 -15.39 4.50
CA GLY A 36 -7.53 -14.65 5.67
C GLY A 36 -6.94 -13.28 5.34
N TRP A 37 -7.20 -12.76 4.14
CA TRP A 37 -6.81 -11.42 3.74
C TRP A 37 -7.87 -10.39 4.10
N THR A 38 -7.43 -9.20 4.48
CA THR A 38 -8.28 -8.01 4.61
C THR A 38 -7.74 -6.92 3.69
N ALA A 39 -8.63 -6.32 2.90
CA ALA A 39 -8.33 -5.16 2.08
C ALA A 39 -8.54 -3.86 2.87
N ILE A 40 -7.61 -2.93 2.72
CA ILE A 40 -7.71 -1.57 3.22
C ILE A 40 -7.43 -0.62 2.05
N MET A 41 -8.39 0.26 1.74
CA MET A 41 -8.35 1.13 0.56
C MET A 41 -8.79 2.54 0.93
N PRO A 42 -8.15 3.62 0.44
CA PRO A 42 -8.64 4.97 0.66
C PRO A 42 -10.09 5.15 0.21
N SER A 43 -10.91 5.83 1.03
CA SER A 43 -12.31 6.11 0.69
C SER A 43 -12.48 7.27 -0.28
N ASP A 44 -11.53 8.20 -0.25
CA ASP A 44 -11.57 9.46 -0.99
C ASP A 44 -10.24 9.70 -1.71
N ALA A 45 -10.28 10.48 -2.78
CA ALA A 45 -9.10 10.88 -3.55
C ALA A 45 -8.22 11.92 -2.82
N ARG A 46 -8.66 12.47 -1.68
CA ARG A 46 -7.92 13.47 -0.90
C ARG A 46 -7.74 13.00 0.54
N ALA A 47 -6.51 13.08 1.04
CA ALA A 47 -6.28 12.92 2.48
C ALA A 47 -6.92 14.10 3.24
N VAL A 48 -7.21 13.89 4.52
CA VAL A 48 -7.77 14.93 5.41
C VAL A 48 -6.69 15.96 5.78
N THR A 49 -5.42 15.63 5.57
CA THR A 49 -4.24 16.42 5.95
C THR A 49 -3.69 17.26 4.79
N ALA A 50 -3.04 18.37 5.12
CA ALA A 50 -2.35 19.21 4.14
C ALA A 50 -1.05 18.56 3.61
N ALA A 51 -0.51 19.11 2.51
CA ALA A 51 0.76 18.67 1.94
C ALA A 51 1.90 18.61 2.99
N PRO A 52 2.83 17.64 2.90
CA PRO A 52 3.03 16.65 1.83
C PRO A 52 2.22 15.34 2.02
N TYR A 53 1.28 15.31 2.95
CA TYR A 53 0.50 14.12 3.29
C TYR A 53 -0.89 14.11 2.66
N ASP A 54 -1.08 14.91 1.60
CA ASP A 54 -2.33 15.06 0.88
C ASP A 54 -2.65 13.88 -0.06
N ASP A 55 -1.67 13.02 -0.36
CA ASP A 55 -1.86 11.76 -1.08
C ASP A 55 -2.26 10.62 -0.11
N PRO A 56 -3.55 10.20 -0.12
CA PRO A 56 -4.05 9.19 0.80
C PRO A 56 -3.44 7.80 0.57
N VAL A 57 -3.02 7.49 -0.67
CA VAL A 57 -2.37 6.22 -1.02
C VAL A 57 -0.94 6.20 -0.49
N ALA A 58 -0.19 7.28 -0.70
CA ALA A 58 1.16 7.40 -0.17
C ALA A 58 1.17 7.31 1.37
N VAL A 59 0.23 7.97 2.04
CA VAL A 59 0.07 7.89 3.50
C VAL A 59 -0.27 6.46 3.94
N LEU A 60 -1.23 5.80 3.30
CA LEU A 60 -1.61 4.43 3.64
C LEU A 60 -0.45 3.44 3.45
N LEU A 61 0.20 3.48 2.30
CA LEU A 61 1.28 2.55 1.94
C LEU A 61 2.59 2.86 2.67
N GLY A 62 2.82 4.10 3.08
CA GLY A 62 3.98 4.50 3.88
C GLY A 62 3.82 4.16 5.36
N ARG A 63 2.59 4.06 5.86
CA ARG A 63 2.31 3.89 7.29
C ARG A 63 2.93 2.62 7.87
N GLN A 64 3.45 2.71 9.10
CA GLN A 64 3.97 1.53 9.79
C GLN A 64 2.86 0.50 10.06
N VAL A 65 3.11 -0.74 9.63
CA VAL A 65 2.23 -1.88 9.88
C VAL A 65 2.72 -2.58 11.15
N PRO A 66 1.91 -2.63 12.23
CA PRO A 66 2.30 -3.29 13.47
C PRO A 66 2.40 -4.81 13.26
N ARG A 67 3.19 -5.50 14.10
CA ARG A 67 3.47 -6.95 13.97
C ARG A 67 2.21 -7.81 13.79
N ARG A 68 1.15 -7.51 14.53
CA ARG A 68 -0.14 -8.21 14.46
C ARG A 68 -0.90 -8.08 13.12
N LEU A 69 -0.45 -7.20 12.24
CA LEU A 69 -0.96 -6.98 10.88
C LEU A 69 0.10 -7.33 9.81
N THR A 70 1.22 -7.95 10.20
CA THR A 70 2.29 -8.29 9.26
C THR A 70 1.95 -9.48 8.38
N GLY A 71 2.65 -9.62 7.25
CA GLY A 71 2.08 -10.30 6.10
C GLY A 71 1.28 -9.31 5.25
N ALA A 72 1.83 -8.11 5.04
CA ALA A 72 1.12 -7.04 4.33
C ALA A 72 1.74 -6.77 2.96
N ILE A 73 0.87 -6.58 1.96
CA ILE A 73 1.23 -6.26 0.59
C ILE A 73 0.43 -5.04 0.18
N GLY A 74 1.13 -3.94 -0.06
CA GLY A 74 0.53 -2.71 -0.57
C GLY A 74 0.78 -2.57 -2.07
N VAL A 75 -0.17 -1.98 -2.78
CA VAL A 75 -0.15 -1.79 -4.22
C VAL A 75 -0.66 -0.40 -4.54
N ALA A 76 0.01 0.29 -5.45
CA ALA A 76 -0.47 1.52 -6.03
C ALA A 76 -0.07 1.64 -7.50
N GLN A 77 -0.93 2.28 -8.29
CA GLN A 77 -0.56 2.77 -9.59
C GLN A 77 -0.27 4.27 -9.50
N VAL A 78 0.97 4.67 -9.81
CA VAL A 78 1.43 6.06 -9.78
C VAL A 78 1.86 6.46 -11.20
N GLY A 79 0.95 7.10 -11.93
CA GLY A 79 1.13 7.35 -13.36
C GLY A 79 1.27 6.04 -14.14
N PRO A 80 2.36 5.85 -14.92
CA PRO A 80 2.62 4.59 -15.62
C PRO A 80 3.27 3.53 -14.74
N ARG A 81 3.59 3.81 -13.46
CA ARG A 81 4.35 2.91 -12.60
C ARG A 81 3.44 2.07 -11.73
N VAL A 82 3.86 0.84 -11.48
CA VAL A 82 3.31 -0.01 -10.42
C VAL A 82 4.25 0.07 -9.22
N VAL A 83 3.72 0.41 -8.06
CA VAL A 83 4.45 0.43 -6.79
C VAL A 83 3.88 -0.66 -5.89
N LEU A 84 4.73 -1.58 -5.48
CA LEU A 84 4.42 -2.63 -4.51
C LEU A 84 5.20 -2.37 -3.23
N SER A 85 4.54 -2.52 -2.09
CA SER A 85 5.18 -2.48 -0.78
C SER A 85 4.98 -3.81 -0.07
N VAL A 86 6.02 -4.28 0.61
CA VAL A 86 6.03 -5.60 1.25
C VAL A 86 6.43 -5.43 2.71
N VAL A 87 5.59 -5.92 3.62
CA VAL A 87 5.90 -6.01 5.05
C VAL A 87 5.83 -7.48 5.47
N PRO A 88 6.97 -8.18 5.53
CA PRO A 88 7.00 -9.61 5.80
C PRO A 88 6.61 -9.91 7.26
N HIS A 89 6.06 -11.10 7.48
CA HIS A 89 5.76 -11.60 8.82
C HIS A 89 7.02 -12.12 9.51
N VAL A 90 7.81 -11.20 10.08
CA VAL A 90 9.08 -11.49 10.78
C VAL A 90 9.17 -10.71 12.09
N LEU A 91 10.13 -11.04 12.95
CA LEU A 91 10.28 -10.43 14.28
C LEU A 91 10.46 -8.90 14.23
N ARG A 92 11.22 -8.41 13.25
CA ARG A 92 11.48 -6.98 13.02
C ARG A 92 11.09 -6.60 11.60
N PRO A 93 9.78 -6.43 11.33
CA PRO A 93 9.30 -6.17 9.99
C PRO A 93 9.79 -4.80 9.51
N ARG A 94 10.40 -4.77 8.34
CA ARG A 94 10.72 -3.53 7.61
C ARG A 94 9.98 -3.55 6.29
N ARG A 95 9.46 -2.39 5.90
CA ARG A 95 8.82 -2.22 4.59
C ARG A 95 9.90 -2.18 3.52
N GLY A 96 9.77 -3.06 2.53
CA GLY A 96 10.53 -2.98 1.29
C GLY A 96 9.60 -2.62 0.13
N TRP A 97 10.19 -2.15 -0.96
CA TRP A 97 9.47 -1.62 -2.11
C TRP A 97 9.95 -2.29 -3.40
N LEU A 98 9.00 -2.60 -4.28
CA LEU A 98 9.27 -2.92 -5.68
C LEU A 98 8.58 -1.86 -6.53
N VAL A 99 9.28 -1.31 -7.52
CA VAL A 99 8.71 -0.37 -8.47
C VAL A 99 8.93 -0.93 -9.85
N TRP A 100 7.86 -1.03 -10.63
CA TRP A 100 7.88 -1.54 -11.99
C TRP A 100 7.41 -0.45 -12.96
N GLU A 101 8.09 -0.33 -14.10
CA GLU A 101 7.72 0.59 -15.18
C GLU A 101 7.61 -0.13 -16.53
N PRO A 102 6.63 0.24 -17.38
CA PRO A 102 6.52 -0.27 -18.74
C PRO A 102 7.81 -0.06 -19.53
N GLY A 103 8.29 -1.10 -20.21
CA GLY A 103 9.50 -1.06 -21.03
C GLY A 103 10.82 -1.04 -20.27
N GLN A 104 10.81 -0.86 -18.95
CA GLN A 104 12.03 -0.91 -18.10
C GLN A 104 12.02 -2.09 -17.12
N GLY A 105 10.84 -2.55 -16.70
CA GLY A 105 10.70 -3.59 -15.71
C GLY A 105 10.95 -3.05 -14.31
N MET A 106 11.66 -3.80 -13.49
CA MET A 106 12.02 -3.39 -12.13
C MET A 106 13.00 -2.21 -12.11
N VAL A 107 12.57 -1.09 -11.53
CA VAL A 107 13.38 0.10 -11.34
C VAL A 107 13.74 0.31 -9.87
N ARG A 108 14.91 0.90 -9.63
CA ARG A 108 15.34 1.28 -8.28
C ARG A 108 15.07 2.75 -8.04
N VAL A 109 14.24 3.04 -7.05
CA VAL A 109 13.95 4.41 -6.63
C VAL A 109 14.86 4.81 -5.46
N ARG A 110 15.49 5.98 -5.57
CA ARG A 110 16.35 6.53 -4.51
C ARG A 110 15.52 6.72 -3.24
N HIS A 111 16.10 6.41 -2.08
CA HIS A 111 15.47 6.50 -0.75
C HIS A 111 14.41 5.44 -0.41
N LEU A 112 14.02 4.56 -1.33
CA LEU A 112 13.19 3.40 -1.01
C LEU A 112 14.06 2.17 -0.73
N ALA A 113 13.81 1.51 0.40
CA ALA A 113 14.43 0.23 0.71
C ALA A 113 13.91 -0.84 -0.27
N PRO A 114 14.76 -1.49 -1.08
CA PRO A 114 14.29 -2.44 -2.08
C PRO A 114 13.74 -3.72 -1.44
N ALA A 115 12.67 -4.27 -2.02
CA ALA A 115 12.19 -5.63 -1.79
C ALA A 115 12.51 -6.54 -2.99
N THR A 116 12.41 -7.84 -2.79
CA THR A 116 12.56 -8.85 -3.85
C THR A 116 11.23 -9.53 -4.18
N ALA A 117 11.11 -10.07 -5.40
CA ALA A 117 9.98 -10.91 -5.78
C ALA A 117 9.81 -12.12 -4.85
N GLY A 118 10.92 -12.69 -4.36
CA GLY A 118 10.90 -13.76 -3.36
C GLY A 118 10.33 -13.33 -2.01
N GLN A 119 10.61 -12.11 -1.56
CA GLN A 119 9.99 -11.56 -0.34
C GLN A 119 8.50 -11.31 -0.53
N LEU A 120 8.09 -10.77 -1.68
CA LEU A 120 6.68 -10.59 -2.03
C LEU A 120 5.95 -11.94 -2.02
N ALA A 121 6.50 -12.94 -2.70
CA ALA A 121 5.95 -14.28 -2.79
C ALA A 121 5.87 -14.99 -1.43
N ALA A 122 6.92 -14.88 -0.61
CA ALA A 122 6.90 -15.42 0.75
C ALA A 122 5.85 -14.72 1.63
N THR A 123 5.67 -13.41 1.49
CA THR A 123 4.65 -12.63 2.23
C THR A 123 3.23 -13.04 1.81
N ALA A 124 3.04 -13.37 0.53
CA ALA A 124 1.79 -13.94 0.03
C ALA A 124 1.53 -15.38 0.52
N GLY A 125 2.53 -16.07 1.10
CA GLY A 125 2.45 -17.48 1.47
C GLY A 125 2.69 -18.43 0.29
N ARG A 126 3.30 -17.95 -0.80
CA ARG A 126 3.53 -18.66 -2.08
C ARG A 126 5.00 -18.58 -2.47
N ARG A 127 5.90 -19.03 -1.60
CA ARG A 127 7.36 -18.87 -1.77
C ARG A 127 7.85 -19.45 -3.11
N GLU A 128 7.24 -20.54 -3.55
CA GLU A 128 7.51 -21.23 -4.81
C GLU A 128 7.20 -20.38 -6.06
N ALA A 129 6.30 -19.40 -5.95
CA ALA A 129 5.98 -18.48 -7.05
C ALA A 129 7.05 -17.40 -7.27
N GLY A 130 8.04 -17.28 -6.36
CA GLY A 130 9.08 -16.23 -6.41
C GLY A 130 9.81 -16.11 -7.75
N PRO A 131 10.34 -17.21 -8.35
CA PRO A 131 10.99 -17.16 -9.65
C PRO A 131 10.05 -16.74 -10.79
N ALA A 132 8.79 -17.17 -10.77
CA ALA A 132 7.80 -16.80 -11.78
C ALA A 132 7.47 -15.30 -11.70
N VAL A 133 7.20 -14.79 -10.50
CA VAL A 133 6.98 -13.35 -10.26
C VAL A 133 8.21 -12.53 -10.63
N SER A 134 9.42 -13.01 -10.31
CA SER A 134 10.65 -12.34 -10.70
C SER A 134 10.78 -12.23 -12.21
N ARG A 135 10.41 -13.28 -12.96
CA ARG A 135 10.43 -13.27 -14.42
C ARG A 135 9.42 -12.27 -14.99
N LEU A 136 8.18 -12.32 -14.51
CA LEU A 136 7.12 -11.39 -14.91
C LEU A 136 7.55 -9.92 -14.73
N LEU A 137 8.10 -9.59 -13.55
CA LEU A 137 8.55 -8.23 -13.26
C LEU A 137 9.80 -7.81 -14.07
N HIS A 138 10.59 -8.76 -14.57
CA HIS A 138 11.78 -8.48 -15.37
C HIS A 138 11.47 -8.32 -16.87
N GLU A 139 10.47 -9.02 -17.39
CA GLU A 139 10.12 -8.98 -18.82
C GLU A 139 9.69 -7.61 -19.32
N ALA A 140 9.32 -6.68 -18.42
CA ALA A 140 9.00 -5.28 -18.71
C ALA A 140 7.89 -5.06 -19.76
N ARG A 141 7.18 -6.13 -20.14
CA ARG A 141 6.09 -6.11 -21.12
C ARG A 141 4.75 -5.87 -20.44
N GLY A 142 3.82 -5.32 -21.21
CA GLY A 142 2.45 -5.09 -20.78
C GLY A 142 2.22 -3.70 -20.19
N THR A 143 1.04 -3.55 -19.61
CA THR A 143 0.56 -2.34 -18.95
C THR A 143 0.60 -2.52 -17.43
N PRO A 144 0.50 -1.44 -16.64
CA PRO A 144 0.39 -1.54 -15.18
C PRO A 144 -0.73 -2.49 -14.72
N VAL A 145 -1.88 -2.43 -15.39
CA VAL A 145 -3.04 -3.27 -15.10
C VAL A 145 -2.74 -4.74 -15.36
N THR A 146 -2.18 -5.08 -16.52
CA THR A 146 -1.88 -6.48 -16.87
C THR A 146 -0.82 -7.07 -15.95
N VAL A 147 0.23 -6.30 -15.63
CA VAL A 147 1.27 -6.76 -14.69
C VAL A 147 0.72 -6.97 -13.28
N LEU A 148 -0.18 -6.10 -12.81
CA LEU A 148 -0.85 -6.31 -11.52
C LEU A 148 -1.72 -7.56 -11.52
N GLN A 149 -2.51 -7.78 -12.58
CA GLN A 149 -3.33 -8.99 -12.73
C GLN A 149 -2.46 -10.26 -12.74
N GLU A 150 -1.36 -10.27 -13.49
CA GLU A 150 -0.44 -11.41 -13.56
C GLU A 150 0.26 -11.68 -12.21
N VAL A 151 0.71 -10.64 -11.51
CA VAL A 151 1.33 -10.78 -10.18
C VAL A 151 0.32 -11.30 -9.16
N PHE A 152 -0.91 -10.77 -9.14
CA PHE A 152 -1.96 -11.26 -8.24
C PHE A 152 -2.32 -12.71 -8.56
N GLY A 153 -2.48 -13.05 -9.84
CA GLY A 153 -2.76 -14.42 -10.28
C GLY A 153 -1.64 -15.40 -9.89
N ALA A 154 -0.38 -15.04 -10.15
CA ALA A 154 0.77 -15.86 -9.80
C ALA A 154 0.89 -16.11 -8.29
N LEU A 155 0.50 -15.12 -7.47
CA LEU A 155 0.54 -15.19 -6.01
C LEU A 155 -0.75 -15.71 -5.39
N GLY A 156 -1.81 -15.95 -6.18
CA GLY A 156 -3.15 -16.26 -5.67
C GLY A 156 -3.67 -15.20 -4.68
N LEU A 157 -3.35 -13.92 -4.92
CA LEU A 157 -3.82 -12.83 -4.07
C LEU A 157 -5.25 -12.43 -4.44
N PRO A 158 -6.14 -12.21 -3.46
CA PRO A 158 -7.47 -11.67 -3.73
C PRO A 158 -7.40 -10.16 -3.97
N GLY A 159 -8.48 -9.61 -4.56
CA GLY A 159 -8.66 -8.15 -4.69
C GLY A 159 -7.90 -7.49 -5.85
N HIS A 160 -7.56 -8.23 -6.91
CA HIS A 160 -6.92 -7.64 -8.10
C HIS A 160 -7.82 -6.60 -8.78
N ASP A 161 -9.14 -6.85 -8.81
CA ASP A 161 -10.19 -5.97 -9.31
C ASP A 161 -10.27 -4.65 -8.52
N LEU A 162 -10.03 -4.71 -7.22
CA LEU A 162 -9.89 -3.52 -6.37
C LEU A 162 -8.58 -2.77 -6.65
N ALA A 163 -7.47 -3.50 -6.87
CA ALA A 163 -6.16 -2.91 -7.13
C ALA A 163 -6.11 -2.14 -8.47
N VAL A 164 -6.77 -2.65 -9.50
CA VAL A 164 -6.86 -2.01 -10.83
C VAL A 164 -8.05 -1.04 -10.93
N GLY A 165 -8.99 -1.13 -9.98
CA GLY A 165 -10.15 -0.26 -9.86
C GLY A 165 -11.30 -0.61 -10.81
N ASP A 166 -11.43 -1.90 -11.15
CA ASP A 166 -12.61 -2.48 -11.80
C ASP A 166 -13.77 -2.65 -10.81
N ARG A 167 -13.47 -2.61 -9.50
CA ARG A 167 -14.47 -2.64 -8.42
C ARG A 167 -14.27 -1.47 -7.46
N GLU A 168 -15.37 -0.80 -7.14
CA GLU A 168 -15.39 0.25 -6.11
C GLU A 168 -15.30 -0.37 -4.71
N PRO A 169 -14.44 0.15 -3.81
CA PRO A 169 -14.30 -0.37 -2.45
C PRO A 169 -15.59 -0.38 -1.63
N SER A 170 -16.47 0.60 -1.85
CA SER A 170 -17.77 0.73 -1.16
C SER A 170 -18.78 -0.35 -1.58
N ALA A 171 -18.60 -0.96 -2.76
CA ALA A 171 -19.47 -2.00 -3.29
C ALA A 171 -19.10 -3.40 -2.80
N MET A 172 -17.98 -3.54 -2.07
CA MET A 172 -17.55 -4.83 -1.53
C MET A 172 -18.49 -5.32 -0.42
N PRO A 173 -18.92 -6.59 -0.45
CA PRO A 173 -19.69 -7.18 0.64
C PRO A 173 -18.95 -7.05 1.98
N GLY A 174 -19.63 -6.52 3.00
CA GLY A 174 -19.04 -6.30 4.32
C GLY A 174 -18.02 -5.15 4.39
N ALA A 175 -17.92 -4.32 3.35
CA ALA A 175 -17.08 -3.13 3.39
C ALA A 175 -17.54 -2.15 4.47
N ARG A 176 -16.61 -1.74 5.32
CA ARG A 176 -16.83 -0.74 6.37
C ARG A 176 -15.99 0.48 6.10
N LEU A 177 -16.62 1.65 6.04
CA LEU A 177 -15.92 2.93 6.03
C LEU A 177 -15.39 3.24 7.43
N VAL A 178 -14.08 3.38 7.55
CA VAL A 178 -13.36 3.71 8.78
C VAL A 178 -12.79 5.11 8.63
N ARG A 179 -13.26 6.03 9.46
CA ARG A 179 -12.73 7.41 9.51
C ARG A 179 -11.64 7.52 10.58
N PRO A 180 -10.57 8.30 10.34
CA PRO A 180 -9.55 8.56 11.33
C PRO A 180 -10.15 9.32 12.52
N ARG A 181 -9.59 9.10 13.72
CA ARG A 181 -9.97 9.86 14.92
C ARG A 181 -9.47 11.30 14.79
N ARG A 182 -10.39 12.27 14.88
CA ARG A 182 -10.10 13.72 14.74
C ARG A 182 -8.89 14.18 15.57
N GLN A 183 -8.86 13.80 16.86
CA GLN A 183 -7.77 14.16 17.76
C GLN A 183 -6.39 13.64 17.31
N GLY A 184 -6.33 12.48 16.65
CA GLY A 184 -5.07 11.94 16.13
C GLY A 184 -4.57 12.70 14.90
N VAL A 185 -5.48 13.19 14.06
CA VAL A 185 -5.17 14.02 12.89
C VAL A 185 -4.66 15.39 13.32
N GLU A 186 -5.34 16.04 14.27
CA GLU A 186 -4.96 17.37 14.79
C GLU A 186 -3.58 17.38 15.45
N VAL A 187 -3.23 16.32 16.19
CA VAL A 187 -1.90 16.18 16.81
C VAL A 187 -0.84 15.95 15.74
N PHE A 188 -1.13 15.11 14.73
CA PHE A 188 -0.20 14.88 13.63
C PHE A 188 0.07 16.16 12.82
N ASP A 189 -0.98 16.90 12.46
CA ASP A 189 -0.85 18.15 11.69
C ASP A 189 0.00 19.17 12.43
N ARG A 190 -0.16 19.29 13.76
CA ARG A 190 0.67 20.15 14.60
C ARG A 190 2.15 19.75 14.55
N LEU A 191 2.44 18.48 14.79
CA LEU A 191 3.82 17.96 14.78
C LEU A 191 4.47 18.07 13.39
N ALA A 192 3.70 17.85 12.32
CA ALA A 192 4.18 17.99 10.95
C ALA A 192 4.51 19.45 10.59
N GLN A 193 3.70 20.41 11.05
CA GLN A 193 3.97 21.83 10.88
C GLN A 193 5.20 22.27 11.68
N GLU A 194 5.40 21.73 12.89
CA GLU A 194 6.61 21.97 13.68
C GLU A 194 7.86 21.46 12.94
N ASP A 195 7.88 20.19 12.50
CA ASP A 195 9.02 19.60 11.75
C ASP A 195 9.35 20.36 10.44
N GLN A 196 8.34 20.85 9.72
CA GLN A 196 8.54 21.69 8.54
C GLN A 196 9.19 23.03 8.88
N ARG A 197 8.81 23.67 9.99
CA ARG A 197 9.45 24.92 10.45
C ARG A 197 10.92 24.68 10.76
N TRP A 198 11.24 23.65 11.54
CA TRP A 198 12.62 23.28 11.87
C TRP A 198 13.48 23.02 10.62
N ARG A 199 12.97 22.29 9.63
CA ARG A 199 13.71 22.05 8.37
C ARG A 199 13.94 23.33 7.57
N SER A 200 12.95 24.21 7.51
CA SER A 200 13.06 25.49 6.80
C SER A 200 14.04 26.47 7.46
N GLU A 201 14.23 26.35 8.78
CA GLU A 201 15.23 27.13 9.53
C GLU A 201 16.65 26.58 9.32
N PHE A 202 16.82 25.26 9.28
CA PHE A 202 18.12 24.61 9.02
C PHE A 202 18.61 24.74 7.57
N GLU A 203 17.71 24.82 6.57
CA GLU A 203 18.10 25.04 5.17
C GLU A 203 18.44 26.51 4.84
N ARG A 204 18.14 27.44 5.75
CA ARG A 204 18.42 28.88 5.60
C ARG A 204 19.64 29.35 6.39
N SER A 205 20.31 28.46 7.13
CA SER A 205 21.53 28.73 7.90
C SER A 205 22.75 28.04 7.29
#